data_AF-A0A4Y2IGZ6-F1
#
_entry.id   AF-A0A4Y2IGZ6-F1
#
_cell.length_a   1.000
_cell.length_b   1.000
_cell.length_c   1.000
_cell.angle_alpha   90.00
_cell.angle_beta   90.00
_cell.angle_gamma   90.00
#
_symmetry.space_group_name_H-M   'P 1'
#
loop_
_entity.id
_entity.type
_entity.pdbx_description
1 polymer ?
#
loop_
_entity_poly.entity_id
_entity_poly.type
_entity_poly.pdbx_seq_one_letter_code
_entity_poly.pdbx_strand_id
1 'polypeptide(L)'
;MNSFFDSISDRGCGIPHQLLPHIMEYHFTTAGSSTDHRIDGGLLGQMMNEPNDGPAAGPMHGFGFGLPTSRAYAEYLGGSLTLETMQGIGTDVYLRLRHIDGKYESFRI
;
A
#
# COMPACT_ATOMS: atom_id res chain seq x y z
N MET A 1 -18.28 7.94 -20.23
CA MET A 1 -17.98 6.67 -19.54
C MET A 1 -17.89 6.97 -18.07
N ASN A 2 -18.77 6.41 -17.24
CA ASN A 2 -18.74 6.65 -15.80
C ASN A 2 -17.52 5.95 -15.20
N SER A 3 -16.84 6.59 -14.25
CA SER A 3 -15.70 6.03 -13.52
C SER A 3 -16.02 6.11 -12.04
N PHE A 4 -15.63 5.09 -11.29
CA PHE A 4 -15.69 5.12 -9.83
C PHE A 4 -14.46 5.85 -9.31
N PHE A 5 -14.66 6.75 -8.35
CA PHE A 5 -13.61 7.52 -7.73
C PHE A 5 -13.74 7.42 -6.22
N ASP A 6 -12.63 7.13 -5.56
CA ASP A 6 -12.50 7.17 -4.11
C ASP A 6 -11.24 7.93 -3.73
N SER A 7 -11.28 8.62 -2.60
CA SER A 7 -10.17 9.39 -2.07
C SER A 7 -10.00 9.10 -0.59
N ILE A 8 -8.80 8.70 -0.19
CA ILE A 8 -8.45 8.40 1.19
C ILE A 8 -7.42 9.44 1.62
N SER A 9 -7.77 10.20 2.64
CA SER A 9 -6.96 11.30 3.16
C SER A 9 -6.55 11.03 4.60
N ASP A 10 -5.28 11.25 4.91
CA ASP A 10 -4.75 11.19 6.27
C ASP A 10 -4.14 12.52 6.75
N ARG A 11 -3.79 12.56 8.04
CA ARG A 11 -3.01 13.64 8.67
C ARG A 11 -1.75 13.09 9.34
N GLY A 12 -1.12 12.10 8.72
CA GLY A 12 0.04 11.36 9.24
C GLY A 12 1.39 12.00 8.94
N CYS A 13 1.46 13.34 8.83
CA CYS A 13 2.66 14.10 8.47
C CYS A 13 3.21 13.90 7.05
N GLY A 14 2.56 13.09 6.21
CA GLY A 14 2.94 12.92 4.81
C GLY A 14 4.27 12.19 4.60
N ILE A 15 4.64 12.05 3.34
CA ILE A 15 5.86 11.36 2.88
C ILE A 15 6.99 12.37 2.66
N PRO A 16 8.21 12.13 3.20
CA PRO A 16 9.37 12.96 2.91
C PRO A 16 9.71 12.99 1.42
N HIS A 17 10.00 14.17 0.88
CA HIS A 17 10.26 14.37 -0.56
C HIS A 17 11.42 13.50 -1.10
N GLN A 18 12.41 13.21 -0.26
CA GLN A 18 13.54 12.35 -0.61
C GLN A 18 13.14 10.89 -0.89
N LEU A 19 12.01 10.44 -0.34
CA LEU A 19 11.51 9.07 -0.47
C LEU A 19 10.52 8.91 -1.63
N LEU A 20 9.96 10.01 -2.15
CA LEU A 20 8.98 9.99 -3.24
C LEU A 20 9.39 9.16 -4.47
N PRO A 21 10.66 9.15 -4.92
CA PRO A 21 11.06 8.31 -6.05
C PRO A 21 10.89 6.80 -5.77
N HIS A 22 10.91 6.40 -4.50
CA HIS A 22 11.01 5.00 -4.08
C HIS A 22 9.70 4.40 -3.58
N ILE A 23 8.69 5.20 -3.22
CA ILE A 23 7.44 4.69 -2.61
C ILE A 23 6.65 3.70 -3.48
N MET A 24 6.93 3.68 -4.78
CA MET A 24 6.31 2.80 -5.76
C MET A 24 7.20 1.62 -6.16
N GLU A 25 8.39 1.48 -5.57
CA GLU A 25 9.27 0.32 -5.76
C GLU A 25 8.79 -0.84 -4.90
N TYR A 26 8.81 -2.05 -5.45
CA TYR A 26 8.56 -3.26 -4.66
C TYR A 26 9.66 -3.44 -3.62
N HIS A 27 9.29 -3.90 -2.42
CA HIS A 27 10.15 -4.05 -1.24
C HIS A 27 10.64 -2.75 -0.59
N PHE A 28 10.29 -1.57 -1.12
CA PHE A 28 10.57 -0.33 -0.41
C PHE A 28 9.63 -0.20 0.80
N THR A 29 10.21 0.00 1.98
CA THR A 29 9.45 0.22 3.23
C THR A 29 10.25 1.08 4.21
N THR A 30 9.58 1.99 4.91
CA THR A 30 10.16 2.79 5.99
C THR A 30 10.10 2.08 7.35
N ALA A 31 9.39 0.95 7.43
CA ALA A 31 9.20 0.19 8.66
C ALA A 31 10.49 -0.39 9.26
N GLY A 32 11.55 -0.56 8.45
CA GLY A 32 12.84 -1.08 8.91
C GLY A 32 13.84 -0.02 9.39
N SER A 33 13.49 1.27 9.32
CA SER A 33 14.37 2.36 9.76
C SER A 33 14.24 2.68 11.26
N SER A 34 13.23 2.13 11.94
CA SER A 34 13.19 2.08 13.40
C SER A 34 14.21 1.04 13.85
N THR A 35 15.21 1.48 14.61
CA THR A 35 16.34 0.69 15.12
C THR A 35 15.97 -0.42 16.12
N ASP A 36 14.71 -0.89 16.15
CA ASP A 36 14.14 -1.72 17.21
C ASP A 36 13.78 -3.16 16.78
N HIS A 37 14.20 -3.60 15.58
CA HIS A 37 13.91 -4.95 15.07
C HIS A 37 15.13 -5.85 14.90
N ARG A 38 16.23 -5.57 15.62
CA ARG A 38 17.42 -6.47 15.61
C ARG A 38 17.29 -7.69 16.51
N ILE A 39 16.13 -7.91 17.16
CA ILE A 39 15.95 -9.03 18.11
C ILE A 39 15.10 -10.19 17.53
N ASP A 40 14.35 -10.00 16.43
CA ASP A 40 13.34 -11.00 15.99
C ASP A 40 13.62 -11.60 14.60
N GLY A 41 14.73 -12.35 14.46
CA GLY A 41 14.93 -13.40 13.44
C GLY A 41 14.72 -13.09 11.93
N GLY A 42 14.51 -11.84 11.52
CA GLY A 42 14.22 -11.46 10.13
C GLY A 42 12.87 -12.00 9.61
N LEU A 43 12.71 -12.03 8.28
CA LEU A 43 11.50 -12.53 7.59
C LEU A 43 11.02 -13.90 8.11
N LEU A 44 11.97 -14.79 8.42
CA LEU A 44 11.68 -16.14 8.91
C LEU A 44 11.27 -16.13 10.39
N GLY A 45 11.93 -15.31 11.21
CA GLY A 45 11.59 -15.15 12.64
C GLY A 45 10.17 -14.63 12.82
N GLN A 46 9.80 -13.60 12.08
CA GLN A 46 8.47 -13.00 12.17
C GLN A 46 7.35 -13.94 11.70
N MET A 47 7.60 -14.80 10.70
CA MET A 47 6.67 -15.86 10.28
C MET A 47 6.56 -17.01 11.29
N MET A 48 7.64 -17.30 12.04
CA MET A 48 7.67 -18.38 13.02
C MET A 48 7.12 -17.97 14.39
N ASN A 49 7.04 -16.67 14.69
CA ASN A 49 6.66 -16.13 15.99
C ASN A 49 5.21 -15.63 16.06
N GLU A 50 4.39 -15.83 15.03
CA GLU A 50 2.94 -15.55 15.10
C GLU A 50 2.25 -16.59 16.02
N PRO A 51 1.77 -16.21 17.21
CA PRO A 51 0.93 -17.09 18.02
C PRO A 51 -0.39 -17.35 17.29
N ASN A 52 -0.86 -18.60 17.33
CA ASN A 52 -2.11 -19.08 16.75
C ASN A 52 -3.40 -18.47 17.39
N ASP A 53 -3.28 -17.39 18.15
CA ASP A 53 -4.35 -16.75 18.91
C ASP A 53 -4.94 -15.56 18.12
N GLY A 54 -5.72 -15.88 17.08
CA GLY A 54 -6.62 -14.93 16.41
C GLY A 54 -5.96 -13.85 15.55
N PRO A 55 -6.76 -13.04 14.83
CA PRO A 55 -6.25 -12.07 13.88
C PRO A 55 -5.71 -10.84 14.61
N ALA A 56 -4.42 -10.82 14.94
CA ALA A 56 -3.53 -9.64 15.02
C ALA A 56 -2.40 -9.81 16.05
N ALA A 57 -1.31 -10.51 15.70
CA ALA A 57 -0.06 -10.42 16.46
C ALA A 57 1.12 -9.82 15.67
N GLY A 58 0.95 -9.52 14.38
CA GLY A 58 1.97 -8.88 13.53
C GLY A 58 1.84 -7.36 13.38
N PRO A 59 2.91 -6.66 12.95
CA PRO A 59 2.85 -5.24 12.62
C PRO A 59 1.79 -4.93 11.55
N MET A 60 1.16 -3.76 11.66
CA MET A 60 0.13 -3.32 10.70
C MET A 60 0.68 -3.07 9.29
N HIS A 61 2.00 -2.91 9.14
CA HIS A 61 2.66 -2.74 7.86
C HIS A 61 3.24 -4.06 7.33
N GLY A 62 3.23 -4.22 6.00
CA GLY A 62 3.86 -5.37 5.34
C GLY A 62 5.30 -5.10 4.90
N PHE A 63 5.76 -5.90 3.93
CA PHE A 63 7.13 -5.89 3.41
C PHE A 63 7.34 -4.93 2.23
N GLY A 64 6.55 -3.87 2.10
CA GLY A 64 6.72 -2.88 1.00
C GLY A 64 6.11 -3.29 -0.34
N PHE A 65 5.03 -4.07 -0.33
CA PHE A 65 4.32 -4.49 -1.56
C PHE A 65 3.00 -3.76 -1.79
N GLY A 66 2.42 -3.14 -0.77
CA GLY A 66 1.05 -2.61 -0.80
C GLY A 66 0.82 -1.61 -1.94
N LEU A 67 1.49 -0.45 -1.88
CA LEU A 67 1.35 0.62 -2.87
C LEU A 67 1.58 0.17 -4.33
N PRO A 68 2.72 -0.48 -4.68
CA PRO A 68 2.93 -0.91 -6.06
C PRO A 68 1.92 -1.96 -6.54
N THR A 69 1.50 -2.87 -5.66
CA THR A 69 0.49 -3.90 -5.99
C THR A 69 -0.89 -3.27 -6.21
N SER A 70 -1.32 -2.36 -5.33
CA SER A 70 -2.60 -1.65 -5.46
C SER A 70 -2.66 -0.84 -6.76
N ARG A 71 -1.56 -0.17 -7.14
CA ARG A 71 -1.47 0.53 -8.44
C ARG A 71 -1.58 -0.44 -9.61
N ALA A 72 -0.85 -1.56 -9.58
CA ALA A 72 -0.90 -2.57 -10.63
C ALA A 72 -2.33 -3.12 -10.82
N TYR A 73 -3.07 -3.39 -9.73
CA TYR A 73 -4.47 -3.79 -9.80
C TYR A 73 -5.36 -2.69 -10.38
N ALA A 74 -5.21 -1.44 -9.94
CA ALA A 74 -6.00 -0.33 -10.48
C ALA A 74 -5.78 -0.17 -11.98
N GLU A 75 -4.53 -0.19 -12.45
CA GLU A 75 -4.15 -0.10 -13.87
C GLU A 75 -4.64 -1.29 -14.68
N TYR A 76 -4.52 -2.52 -14.14
CA TYR A 76 -5.04 -3.73 -14.77
C TYR A 76 -6.56 -3.64 -15.02
N LEU A 77 -7.31 -3.07 -14.08
CA LEU A 77 -8.74 -2.80 -14.23
C LEU A 77 -9.03 -1.57 -15.13
N GLY A 78 -8.01 -0.95 -15.70
CA GLY A 78 -8.05 0.24 -16.56
C GLY A 78 -8.37 1.55 -15.82
N GLY A 79 -8.12 1.54 -14.52
CA GLY A 79 -8.15 2.67 -13.61
C GLY A 79 -6.77 3.28 -13.39
N SER A 80 -6.60 3.95 -12.25
CA SER A 80 -5.34 4.54 -11.80
C SER A 80 -5.33 4.70 -10.28
N LEU A 81 -4.15 4.68 -9.67
CA LEU A 81 -3.93 5.02 -8.27
C LEU A 81 -2.84 6.10 -8.19
N THR A 82 -3.16 7.26 -7.64
CA THR A 82 -2.26 8.41 -7.51
C THR A 82 -2.17 8.88 -6.07
N LEU A 83 -1.02 9.39 -5.66
CA LEU A 83 -0.81 9.95 -4.32
C LEU A 83 -0.38 11.40 -4.43
N GLU A 84 -0.97 12.23 -3.58
CA GLU A 84 -0.58 13.60 -3.34
C GLU A 84 -0.19 13.73 -1.87
N THR A 85 1.01 14.20 -1.59
CA THR A 85 1.53 14.26 -0.21
C THR A 85 2.05 15.64 0.11
N MET A 86 1.75 16.09 1.32
CA MET A 86 2.30 17.30 1.90
C MET A 86 3.14 16.92 3.12
N GLN A 87 4.46 16.94 2.97
CA GLN A 87 5.38 16.68 4.08
C GLN A 87 5.12 17.64 5.25
N GLY A 88 4.97 17.10 6.45
CA GLY A 88 4.56 17.80 7.66
C GLY A 88 3.04 17.88 7.88
N ILE A 89 2.20 17.42 6.94
CA ILE A 89 0.73 17.53 7.03
C ILE A 89 0.05 16.17 6.89
N GLY A 90 0.16 15.51 5.74
CA GLY A 90 -0.60 14.29 5.43
C GLY A 90 -0.49 13.87 3.98
N THR A 91 -1.17 12.77 3.65
CA THR A 91 -1.22 12.21 2.29
C THR A 91 -2.66 11.97 1.86
N ASP A 92 -2.95 12.29 0.60
CA ASP A 92 -4.18 11.96 -0.10
C ASP A 92 -3.87 10.88 -1.16
N VAL A 93 -4.66 9.81 -1.17
CA VAL A 93 -4.58 8.73 -2.16
C VAL A 93 -5.87 8.72 -2.96
N TYR A 94 -5.76 8.84 -4.28
CA TYR A 94 -6.89 8.83 -5.19
C TYR A 94 -6.91 7.52 -5.98
N LEU A 95 -8.01 6.79 -5.84
CA LEU A 95 -8.29 5.59 -6.61
C LEU A 95 -9.35 5.90 -7.65
N ARG A 96 -9.03 5.64 -8.91
CA ARG A 96 -9.98 5.67 -10.01
C ARG A 96 -10.10 4.27 -10.57
N LEU A 97 -11.32 3.77 -10.72
CA LEU A 97 -11.61 2.52 -11.41
C LEU A 97 -12.61 2.75 -12.53
N ARG A 98 -12.54 1.94 -13.59
CA ARG A 98 -13.60 1.95 -14.61
C ARG A 98 -14.87 1.37 -14.01
N HIS A 99 -16.01 1.93 -14.39
CA HIS A 99 -17.29 1.34 -14.06
C HIS A 99 -17.42 -0.02 -14.75
N ILE A 100 -17.80 -1.05 -14.00
CA ILE A 100 -18.05 -2.39 -14.54
C ILE A 100 -19.43 -2.34 -15.20
N ASP A 101 -19.46 -2.19 -16.52
CA ASP A 101 -20.69 -2.13 -17.32
C ASP A 101 -21.00 -3.45 -18.04
N GLY A 102 -20.29 -4.54 -17.70
CA GLY A 102 -20.48 -5.88 -18.27
C GLY A 102 -20.11 -6.01 -19.76
N LYS A 103 -19.58 -4.94 -20.39
CA LYS A 103 -19.16 -4.95 -21.79
C LYS A 103 -17.75 -5.51 -22.00
N TYR A 104 -16.97 -5.57 -20.94
CA TYR A 104 -15.65 -6.17 -20.91
C TYR A 104 -15.74 -7.58 -20.33
N GLU A 105 -14.88 -8.48 -20.82
CA GLU A 105 -14.73 -9.84 -20.31
C GLU A 105 -14.66 -9.83 -18.78
N SER A 106 -15.40 -10.77 -18.17
CA SER A 106 -15.44 -10.90 -16.73
C SER A 106 -14.07 -11.35 -16.24
N PHE A 107 -13.45 -10.58 -15.35
CA PHE A 107 -12.16 -10.93 -14.77
C PHE A 107 -12.25 -12.28 -14.04
N ARG A 108 -11.37 -13.21 -14.38
CA ARG A 108 -11.17 -14.48 -13.67
C ARG A 108 -9.73 -14.52 -13.16
N ILE A 109 -9.57 -14.66 -11.85
CA ILE A 109 -8.32 -14.92 -11.13
C ILE A 109 -8.34 -16.35 -10.60
#